data_AF-A0A3B4AAW3-F1
#
_entry.id   AF-A0A3B4AAW3-F1
#
_cell.length_a   1.000
_cell.length_b   1.000
_cell.length_c   1.000
_cell.angle_alpha   90.00
_cell.angle_beta   90.00
_cell.angle_gamma   90.00
#
_symmetry.space_group_name_H-M   'P 1'
#
loop_
_entity.id
_entity.type
_entity.pdbx_description
1 polymer ?
#
loop_
_entity_poly.entity_id
_entity_poly.type
_entity_poly.pdbx_seq_one_letter_code
_entity_poly.pdbx_strand_id
1 'polypeptide(L)'
;MSHSWSAKEHKNANAPTAAGLKRTRSDGGNKVTVVLGAQWGDEGKGKVVDLLATEADIVCRCQGGNNAGHTVVVDGKEYDFHLLPSGIINPKSISLIGNGVVIHLPGLFEECEKNEKKGLRGWEKRLIVSDRAHIVLTPFPSPESLFDTKLN
;
A
#
# COMPACT_ATOMS: atom_id res chain seq x y z
N MET A 1 -59.97 -28.05 32.88
CA MET A 1 -59.03 -26.91 32.79
C MET A 1 -57.63 -27.49 32.96
N SER A 2 -56.90 -27.61 31.84
CA SER A 2 -55.66 -26.85 31.57
C SER A 2 -54.41 -27.53 32.14
N HIS A 3 -53.30 -27.72 31.44
CA HIS A 3 -52.89 -27.52 30.05
C HIS A 3 -51.70 -28.47 29.83
N SER A 4 -51.67 -29.16 28.70
CA SER A 4 -50.46 -29.77 28.14
C SER A 4 -49.58 -28.64 27.60
N TRP A 5 -48.36 -28.48 28.14
CA TRP A 5 -47.36 -27.57 27.59
C TRP A 5 -46.42 -28.38 26.70
N SER A 6 -46.62 -28.25 25.39
CA SER A 6 -45.71 -28.71 24.35
C SER A 6 -44.65 -27.63 24.14
N ALA A 7 -43.40 -27.92 24.51
CA ALA A 7 -42.27 -27.06 24.20
C ALA A 7 -41.98 -27.14 22.69
N LYS A 8 -42.51 -26.19 21.93
CA LYS A 8 -42.08 -25.97 20.54
C LYS A 8 -40.66 -25.41 20.56
N GLU A 9 -39.72 -26.17 20.01
CA GLU A 9 -38.42 -25.69 19.60
C GLU A 9 -38.59 -24.50 18.63
N HIS A 10 -38.27 -23.30 19.09
CA HIS A 10 -37.98 -22.18 18.20
C HIS A 10 -36.52 -22.28 17.78
N LYS A 11 -36.25 -22.98 16.67
CA LYS A 11 -34.99 -22.84 15.94
C LYS A 11 -34.94 -21.42 15.35
N ASN A 12 -34.32 -20.49 16.07
CA ASN A 12 -33.97 -19.19 15.53
C ASN A 12 -32.74 -19.34 14.62
N ALA A 13 -32.98 -19.78 13.38
CA ALA A 13 -31.97 -19.86 12.34
C ALA A 13 -31.81 -18.48 11.67
N ASN A 14 -31.10 -17.56 12.34
CA ASN A 14 -30.29 -16.50 11.72
C ASN A 14 -29.69 -15.61 12.81
N ALA A 15 -28.65 -16.11 13.48
CA ALA A 15 -27.64 -15.22 14.05
C ALA A 15 -26.57 -15.02 12.96
N PRO A 16 -26.35 -13.80 12.44
CA PRO A 16 -25.23 -13.58 11.55
C PRO A 16 -23.95 -13.83 12.35
N THR A 17 -23.15 -14.79 11.89
CA THR A 17 -21.78 -14.98 12.32
C THR A 17 -21.00 -13.68 12.10
N ALA A 18 -20.07 -13.37 13.00
CA ALA A 18 -19.24 -12.17 13.01
C ALA A 18 -18.28 -12.07 11.80
N ALA A 19 -18.85 -11.97 10.59
CA ALA A 19 -18.14 -11.56 9.40
C ALA A 19 -17.84 -10.06 9.54
N GLY A 20 -16.56 -9.71 9.41
CA GLY A 20 -16.03 -8.37 9.63
C GLY A 20 -16.89 -7.27 9.02
N LEU A 21 -17.05 -6.20 9.80
CA LEU A 21 -17.81 -5.00 9.46
C LEU A 21 -17.28 -4.38 8.16
N LYS A 22 -17.83 -4.77 7.02
CA LYS A 22 -17.51 -4.15 5.74
C LYS A 22 -18.09 -2.75 5.75
N ARG A 23 -17.22 -1.73 5.73
CA ARG A 23 -17.66 -0.32 5.67
C ARG A 23 -18.58 -0.14 4.47
N THR A 24 -19.77 0.40 4.71
CA THR A 24 -20.73 0.73 3.67
C THR A 24 -20.11 1.79 2.76
N ARG A 25 -19.93 1.47 1.47
CA ARG A 25 -19.50 2.44 0.46
C ARG A 25 -20.61 3.48 0.33
N SER A 26 -20.36 4.71 0.78
CA SER A 26 -21.32 5.81 0.69
C SER A 26 -21.42 6.32 -0.75
N ASP A 27 -22.62 6.42 -1.31
CA ASP A 27 -22.92 6.89 -2.66
C ASP A 27 -22.70 8.41 -2.85
N GLY A 28 -21.44 8.84 -2.91
CA GLY A 28 -21.10 10.22 -3.20
C GLY A 28 -19.67 10.39 -3.70
N GLY A 29 -19.52 10.53 -5.03
CA GLY A 29 -18.28 10.86 -5.72
C GLY A 29 -17.11 9.88 -5.51
N ASN A 30 -16.09 9.97 -6.36
CA ASN A 30 -14.83 9.28 -6.07
C ASN A 30 -14.18 9.96 -4.84
N LYS A 31 -14.06 9.23 -3.74
CA LYS A 31 -13.43 9.73 -2.51
C LYS A 31 -11.94 9.44 -2.50
N VAL A 32 -11.14 10.43 -2.15
CA VAL A 32 -9.68 10.30 -2.00
C VAL A 32 -9.33 10.35 -0.52
N THR A 33 -8.64 9.32 -0.04
CA THR A 33 -8.10 9.26 1.32
C THR A 33 -6.60 9.52 1.27
N VAL A 34 -6.11 10.39 2.14
CA VAL A 34 -4.68 10.75 2.19
C VAL A 34 -4.12 10.40 3.56
N VAL A 35 -2.95 9.74 3.58
CA VAL A 35 -2.18 9.47 4.80
C VAL A 35 -0.96 10.38 4.79
N LEU A 36 -0.86 11.27 5.78
CA LEU A 36 0.24 12.24 5.92
C LEU A 36 0.94 12.06 7.26
N GLY A 37 2.22 12.41 7.29
CA GLY A 37 2.99 12.48 8.54
C GLY A 37 2.71 13.79 9.24
N ALA A 38 2.51 13.74 10.55
CA ALA A 38 2.25 14.93 11.36
C ALA A 38 3.53 15.49 12.01
N GLN A 39 4.63 14.73 11.97
CA GLN A 39 5.89 15.05 12.66
C GLN A 39 7.06 15.00 11.66
N TRP A 40 8.24 14.55 12.12
CA TRP A 40 9.49 14.51 11.35
C TRP A 40 9.81 13.14 10.77
N GLY A 41 8.79 12.38 10.35
CA GLY A 41 9.00 11.07 9.74
C GLY A 41 8.85 9.89 10.70
N ASP A 42 8.93 8.68 10.15
CA ASP A 42 8.86 7.39 10.85
C ASP A 42 7.67 7.18 11.79
N GLU A 43 6.53 7.85 11.56
CA GLU A 43 5.31 7.69 12.35
C GLU A 43 4.57 6.36 12.06
N GLY A 44 5.14 5.49 11.22
CA GLY A 44 4.51 4.23 10.82
C GLY A 44 3.37 4.38 9.80
N LYS A 45 3.40 5.45 8.98
CA LYS A 45 2.40 5.72 7.94
C LYS A 45 2.11 4.52 7.04
N GLY A 46 3.14 3.76 6.69
CA GLY A 46 2.99 2.59 5.82
C GLY A 46 2.04 1.54 6.39
N LYS A 47 2.01 1.32 7.71
CA LYS A 47 1.05 0.40 8.35
C LYS A 47 -0.40 0.86 8.16
N VAL A 48 -0.63 2.17 8.26
CA VAL A 48 -1.95 2.76 8.02
C VAL A 48 -2.34 2.65 6.54
N VAL A 49 -1.39 2.89 5.64
CA VAL A 49 -1.58 2.72 4.20
C VAL A 49 -1.96 1.29 3.86
N ASP A 50 -1.28 0.29 4.43
CA ASP A 50 -1.59 -1.13 4.18
C ASP A 50 -3.02 -1.51 4.61
N LEU A 51 -3.44 -1.01 5.78
CA LEU A 51 -4.80 -1.22 6.27
C LEU A 51 -5.83 -0.62 5.30
N LEU A 52 -5.58 0.59 4.79
CA LEU A 52 -6.49 1.28 3.87
C LEU A 52 -6.43 0.69 2.44
N ALA A 53 -5.27 0.18 2.01
CA ALA A 53 -5.04 -0.39 0.69
C ALA A 53 -5.87 -1.66 0.43
N THR A 54 -6.36 -2.32 1.48
CA THR A 54 -7.24 -3.49 1.37
C THR A 54 -8.57 -3.16 0.70
N GLU A 55 -9.09 -1.94 0.89
CA GLU A 55 -10.37 -1.47 0.36
C GLU A 55 -10.25 -0.48 -0.80
N ALA A 56 -9.02 -0.05 -1.12
CA ALA A 56 -8.73 0.93 -2.15
C ALA A 56 -8.64 0.28 -3.54
N ASP A 57 -9.23 0.94 -4.54
CA ASP A 57 -9.10 0.53 -5.95
C ASP A 57 -7.79 1.06 -6.57
N ILE A 58 -7.29 2.19 -6.05
CA ILE A 58 -6.03 2.83 -6.48
C ILE A 58 -5.24 3.25 -5.24
N VAL A 59 -3.95 2.91 -5.21
CA VAL A 59 -3.00 3.37 -4.20
C VAL A 59 -1.90 4.14 -4.90
N CYS A 60 -1.68 5.40 -4.50
CA CYS A 60 -0.76 6.29 -5.18
C CYS A 60 0.30 6.86 -4.24
N ARG A 61 1.48 7.11 -4.81
CA ARG A 61 2.52 7.91 -4.19
C ARG A 61 2.63 9.24 -4.91
N CYS A 62 2.48 10.34 -4.19
CA CYS A 62 2.47 11.68 -4.78
C CYS A 62 3.81 12.41 -4.75
N GLN A 63 4.70 12.08 -3.79
CA GLN A 63 5.93 12.82 -3.53
C GLN A 63 7.06 11.90 -3.00
N GLY A 64 8.28 12.42 -3.02
CA GLY A 64 9.47 11.79 -2.44
C GLY A 64 10.30 10.99 -3.45
N GLY A 65 11.16 10.11 -2.95
CA GLY A 65 12.01 9.22 -3.75
C GLY A 65 12.27 7.90 -3.04
N ASN A 66 13.38 7.23 -3.31
CA ASN A 66 13.75 5.94 -2.70
C ASN A 66 14.27 6.04 -1.24
N ASN A 67 14.13 7.21 -0.59
CA ASN A 67 14.69 7.47 0.74
C ASN A 67 13.85 6.93 1.91
N ALA A 68 12.62 6.49 1.66
CA ALA A 68 11.74 5.94 2.69
C ALA A 68 11.38 4.49 2.32
N GLY A 69 11.67 3.57 3.23
CA GLY A 69 11.31 2.16 3.11
C GLY A 69 10.05 1.83 3.91
N HIS A 70 9.24 0.92 3.40
CA HIS A 70 8.11 0.32 4.11
C HIS A 70 8.07 -1.17 3.85
N THR A 71 8.20 -1.95 4.92
CA THR A 71 8.15 -3.41 4.87
C THR A 71 6.77 -3.91 5.23
N VAL A 72 6.22 -4.81 4.41
CA VAL A 72 4.91 -5.44 4.61
C VAL A 72 5.08 -6.94 4.68
N VAL A 73 4.45 -7.57 5.68
CA VAL A 73 4.45 -9.03 5.82
C VAL A 73 3.07 -9.57 5.45
N VAL A 74 3.01 -10.41 4.41
CA VAL A 74 1.78 -11.07 3.98
C VAL A 74 2.02 -12.57 3.87
N ASP A 75 1.18 -13.37 4.53
CA ASP A 75 1.26 -14.83 4.56
C ASP A 75 2.67 -15.38 4.89
N GLY A 76 3.35 -14.72 5.84
CA GLY A 76 4.71 -15.09 6.27
C GLY A 76 5.83 -14.68 5.32
N LYS A 77 5.54 -13.88 4.29
CA LYS A 77 6.53 -13.33 3.35
C LYS A 77 6.70 -11.84 3.55
N GLU A 78 7.94 -11.41 3.68
CA GLU A 78 8.30 -9.99 3.88
C GLU A 78 8.60 -9.32 2.54
N TYR A 79 7.86 -8.28 2.19
CA TYR A 79 8.07 -7.45 1.00
C TYR A 79 8.61 -6.09 1.42
N ASP A 80 9.64 -5.61 0.74
CA ASP A 80 10.30 -4.35 1.06
C ASP A 80 10.05 -3.35 -0.06
N PHE A 81 9.33 -2.29 0.26
CA PHE A 81 8.98 -1.25 -0.71
C PHE A 81 9.71 0.04 -0.41
N HIS A 82 10.34 0.63 -1.42
CA HIS A 82 10.99 1.93 -1.33
C HIS A 82 10.31 2.91 -2.24
N LEU A 83 10.22 2.60 -3.54
CA LEU A 83 9.57 3.45 -4.53
C LEU A 83 8.14 2.99 -4.84
N LEU A 84 7.90 1.68 -4.83
CA LEU A 84 6.60 1.11 -5.11
C LEU A 84 5.57 1.46 -4.01
N PRO A 85 4.34 1.85 -4.37
CA PRO A 85 3.27 1.93 -3.38
C PRO A 85 2.99 0.55 -2.76
N SER A 86 2.91 0.46 -1.42
CA SER A 86 2.71 -0.81 -0.72
C SER A 86 1.39 -1.52 -1.06
N GLY A 87 0.41 -0.76 -1.56
CA GLY A 87 -0.83 -1.28 -2.13
C GLY A 87 -0.66 -2.22 -3.32
N ILE A 88 0.54 -2.33 -3.91
CA ILE A 88 0.84 -3.26 -4.99
C ILE A 88 0.64 -4.73 -4.59
N ILE A 89 0.64 -5.03 -3.29
CA ILE A 89 0.33 -6.37 -2.78
C ILE A 89 -1.13 -6.75 -3.05
N ASN A 90 -2.05 -5.80 -3.03
CA ASN A 90 -3.45 -6.07 -3.33
C ASN A 90 -3.59 -6.30 -4.85
N PRO A 91 -3.91 -7.52 -5.32
CA PRO A 91 -3.99 -7.82 -6.76
C PRO A 91 -5.12 -7.06 -7.47
N LYS A 92 -6.10 -6.53 -6.72
CA LYS A 92 -7.21 -5.74 -7.25
C LYS A 92 -6.89 -4.24 -7.36
N SER A 93 -5.86 -3.77 -6.66
CA SER A 93 -5.48 -2.36 -6.65
C SER A 93 -4.50 -2.04 -7.77
N ILE A 94 -4.71 -0.88 -8.38
CA ILE A 94 -3.73 -0.23 -9.26
C ILE A 94 -2.76 0.56 -8.39
N SER A 95 -1.46 0.49 -8.71
CA SER A 95 -0.41 1.25 -8.04
C SER A 95 0.04 2.39 -8.94
N LEU A 96 0.00 3.63 -8.45
CA LEU A 96 0.32 4.82 -9.23
C LEU A 96 1.51 5.58 -8.63
N ILE A 97 2.53 5.85 -9.44
CA ILE A 97 3.61 6.78 -9.13
C ILE A 97 3.26 8.13 -9.76
N GLY A 98 3.02 9.12 -8.91
CA GLY A 98 2.65 10.48 -9.32
C GLY A 98 3.83 11.31 -9.81
N ASN A 99 3.52 12.45 -10.42
CA ASN A 99 4.48 13.37 -11.02
C ASN A 99 5.44 14.06 -10.03
N GLY A 100 5.07 14.15 -8.75
CA GLY A 100 5.94 14.71 -7.70
C GLY A 100 6.99 13.73 -7.17
N VAL A 101 7.01 12.49 -7.66
CA VAL A 101 8.01 11.50 -7.27
C VAL A 101 9.27 11.67 -8.12
N VAL A 102 10.43 11.53 -7.49
CA VAL A 102 11.72 11.44 -8.15
C VAL A 102 12.14 9.97 -8.19
N ILE A 103 12.29 9.43 -9.40
CA ILE A 103 12.44 8.00 -9.68
C ILE A 103 13.91 7.67 -9.96
N HIS A 104 14.51 6.82 -9.14
CA HIS A 104 15.78 6.17 -9.47
C HIS A 104 15.50 4.87 -10.23
N LEU A 105 15.70 4.87 -11.55
CA LEU A 105 15.32 3.74 -12.42
C LEU A 105 15.99 2.41 -12.02
N PRO A 106 17.32 2.32 -11.81
CA PRO A 106 17.95 1.06 -11.40
C PRO A 106 17.37 0.54 -10.08
N GLY A 107 17.18 1.42 -9.11
CA GLY A 107 16.61 1.05 -7.80
C GLY A 107 15.18 0.54 -7.89
N LEU A 108 14.35 1.14 -8.77
CA LEU A 108 12.98 0.68 -9.01
C LEU A 108 12.97 -0.74 -9.60
N PHE A 109 13.80 -1.01 -10.61
CA PHE A 109 13.85 -2.35 -11.22
C PHE A 109 14.39 -3.40 -10.25
N GLU A 110 15.44 -3.09 -9.50
CA GLU A 110 15.96 -3.97 -8.45
C GLU A 110 14.91 -4.31 -7.39
N GLU A 111 14.13 -3.30 -6.95
CA GLU A 111 13.04 -3.47 -6.00
C GLU A 111 11.94 -4.39 -6.57
N CYS A 112 11.55 -4.18 -7.82
CA CYS A 112 10.59 -5.03 -8.51
C CYS A 112 11.06 -6.49 -8.59
N GLU A 113 12.29 -6.72 -9.05
CA GLU A 113 12.86 -8.07 -9.17
C GLU A 113 12.99 -8.78 -7.82
N LYS A 114 13.41 -8.06 -6.78
CA LYS A 114 13.51 -8.59 -5.41
C LYS A 114 12.14 -9.06 -4.91
N ASN A 115 11.11 -8.22 -5.08
CA ASN A 115 9.76 -8.56 -4.61
C ASN A 115 9.07 -9.62 -5.48
N GLU A 116 9.37 -9.68 -6.77
CA GLU A 116 8.88 -10.72 -7.67
C GLU A 116 9.40 -12.11 -7.30
N LYS A 117 10.69 -12.23 -6.95
CA LYS A 117 11.29 -13.47 -6.43
C LYS A 117 10.61 -13.97 -5.15
N LYS A 118 10.10 -13.06 -4.31
CA LYS A 118 9.36 -13.40 -3.08
C LYS A 118 7.91 -13.83 -3.36
N GLY A 119 7.36 -13.46 -4.51
CA GLY A 119 6.03 -13.90 -4.97
C GLY A 119 5.09 -12.79 -5.43
N LEU A 120 5.56 -11.55 -5.56
CA LEU A 120 4.76 -10.44 -6.11
C LEU A 120 4.58 -10.66 -7.63
N ARG A 121 3.43 -11.21 -8.03
CA ARG A 121 3.12 -11.50 -9.44
C ARG A 121 2.20 -10.46 -10.06
N GLY A 122 2.37 -10.23 -11.37
CA GLY A 122 1.47 -9.36 -12.16
C GLY A 122 1.49 -7.90 -11.73
N TRP A 123 2.61 -7.43 -11.17
CA TRP A 123 2.80 -6.03 -10.78
C TRP A 123 2.94 -5.12 -12.00
N GLU A 124 3.58 -5.60 -13.08
CA GLU A 124 3.81 -4.85 -14.33
C GLU A 124 2.53 -4.29 -14.97
N LYS A 125 1.41 -5.03 -14.88
CA LYS A 125 0.13 -4.63 -15.46
C LYS A 125 -0.64 -3.63 -14.59
N ARG A 126 -0.21 -3.43 -13.35
CA ARG A 126 -0.90 -2.64 -12.32
C ARG A 126 -0.10 -1.43 -11.87
N LEU A 127 1.19 -1.38 -12.18
CA LEU A 127 2.03 -0.23 -11.92
C LEU A 127 1.89 0.78 -13.06
N ILE A 128 1.42 1.97 -12.72
CA ILE A 128 1.34 3.11 -13.62
C ILE A 128 2.32 4.16 -13.11
N VAL A 129 3.18 4.65 -14.01
CA VAL A 129 4.13 5.71 -13.71
C VAL A 129 3.74 6.95 -14.50
N SER A 130 3.64 8.09 -13.84
CA SER A 130 3.41 9.36 -14.53
C SER A 130 4.58 9.68 -15.45
N ASP A 131 4.27 10.03 -16.69
CA ASP A 131 5.19 10.56 -17.71
C ASP A 131 5.91 11.86 -17.27
N ARG A 132 5.38 12.55 -16.27
CA ARG A 132 5.90 13.81 -15.71
C ARG A 132 6.73 13.62 -14.44
N ALA A 133 6.94 12.38 -13.99
CA ALA A 133 7.82 12.10 -12.86
C ALA A 133 9.28 12.40 -13.23
N HIS A 134 10.02 12.98 -12.29
CA HIS A 134 11.43 13.31 -12.52
C HIS A 134 12.28 12.05 -12.34
N ILE A 135 13.37 11.92 -13.11
CA ILE A 135 14.28 10.77 -13.01
C ILE A 135 15.55 11.23 -12.27
N VAL A 136 15.91 10.50 -11.21
CA VAL A 136 17.25 10.59 -10.60
C VAL A 136 18.22 9.90 -11.55
N LEU A 137 19.01 10.72 -12.24
CA LEU A 137 20.17 10.23 -12.98
C LEU A 137 21.36 10.31 -12.04
N THR A 138 22.02 9.18 -11.82
CA THR A 138 23.33 9.16 -11.17
C THR A 138 24.36 9.54 -12.22
N PRO A 139 24.94 10.76 -12.22
CA PRO A 139 26.04 11.05 -13.12
C PRO A 139 27.24 10.22 -12.68
N PHE A 140 28.07 9.84 -13.64
CA PHE A 140 29.35 9.22 -13.34
C PHE A 140 30.41 10.34 -13.30
N PRO A 141 31.05 10.65 -12.16
CA PRO A 141 30.92 10.07 -10.80
C PRO A 141 29.77 10.66 -9.95
N SER A 142 29.33 9.93 -8.90
CA SER A 142 28.18 10.31 -8.06
C SER A 142 28.48 11.57 -7.20
N PRO A 143 27.69 12.66 -7.32
CA PRO A 143 27.98 13.93 -6.66
C PRO A 143 27.54 13.97 -5.21
N GLU A 144 26.66 13.07 -4.76
CA GLU A 144 26.24 13.00 -3.35
C GLU A 144 27.43 12.71 -2.41
N SER A 145 28.38 11.87 -2.84
CA SER A 145 29.60 11.61 -2.06
C SER A 145 30.59 12.79 -2.04
N LEU A 146 30.46 13.73 -2.99
CA LEU A 146 31.36 14.88 -3.14
C LEU A 146 30.99 16.08 -2.25
N PHE A 147 29.73 16.19 -1.82
CA PHE A 147 29.28 17.28 -0.95
C PHE A 147 29.28 16.90 0.53
N ASP A 148 29.07 15.62 0.87
CA ASP A 148 29.07 15.16 2.26
C ASP A 148 30.49 15.17 2.88
N THR A 149 31.54 15.11 2.05
CA THR A 149 32.94 15.14 2.50
C THR A 149 33.46 16.54 2.86
N LYS A 150 32.70 17.62 2.66
CA LYS A 150 33.14 19.00 2.94
C LYS A 150 32.59 19.63 4.23
N LEU A 151 31.96 18.84 5.10
CA LEU A 151 31.37 19.32 6.36
C LEU A 151 32.02 18.78 7.64
N ASN A 152 33.25 18.24 7.56
CA ASN A 152 34.08 17.95 8.74
C ASN A 152 35.39 18.75 8.71
#